data_AF-A0A286SCW8-F1
#
_entry.id   AF-A0A286SCW8-F1
#
_cell.length_a   1.000
_cell.length_b   1.000
_cell.length_c   1.000
_cell.angle_alpha   90.00
_cell.angle_beta   90.00
_cell.angle_gamma   90.00
#
_symmetry.space_group_name_H-M   'P 1'
#
loop_
_entity.id
_entity.type
_entity.pdbx_description
1 polymer ?
#
loop_
_entity_poly.entity_id
_entity_poly.type
_entity_poly.pdbx_seq_one_letter_code
_entity_poly.pdbx_strand_id
1 'polypeptide(L)'
;DIVRGRDMFKSNNDVEKGLKVVFKKIYNKLGKEEKAYYIDVSGNYYKLREDWWMANRDQVWKAITCKAPQKANYFRKGSDGSDVFTSQGYCGRKELTVPTYLDYVPQFLRWFEEWAEEFCRKKKDKLNKVKEACRKDSEQLYCSHNGYDCTKTIRNKDICIRESKCTGCSTKCKLYEIWLHNQREAFDKQKEMYKKEINENISPYDTTNNGINNKYYKQFYVKHKDKDYKTVNNFLTLLNEGKYCKGVLEGGKDIDFTETGDKGIFYRSEYCQVCPHCGVNCKSGTCIANPNDGNCGKPPIYTIPTGVTPIDITVLYSADQEGDISKKLSEFCNDEKKINSKNIETWKCYYKSTYNNACKMDKNSKNHTPEVKITKFHNFFEMWIVYLL
;
A
#
# COMPACT_ATOMS: atom_id res chain seq x y z
N ASP A 1 -5.87 24.78 5.10
CA ASP A 1 -7.19 24.63 4.44
C ASP A 1 -8.39 24.85 5.34
N ILE A 2 -8.38 24.35 6.60
CA ILE A 2 -9.48 24.55 7.56
C ILE A 2 -9.93 26.01 7.66
N VAL A 3 -9.01 26.93 7.99
CA VAL A 3 -9.30 28.38 8.10
C VAL A 3 -9.98 28.93 6.84
N ARG A 4 -9.53 28.45 5.67
CA ARG A 4 -9.95 28.89 4.34
C ARG A 4 -11.25 28.24 3.85
N GLY A 5 -11.83 27.32 4.63
CA GLY A 5 -13.01 26.56 4.23
C GLY A 5 -12.74 25.63 3.04
N ARG A 6 -11.50 25.16 2.88
CA ARG A 6 -11.03 24.28 1.79
C ARG A 6 -10.77 22.84 2.25
N ASP A 7 -10.89 22.59 3.54
CA ASP A 7 -10.58 21.29 4.11
C ASP A 7 -11.64 20.27 3.71
N MET A 8 -11.18 19.10 3.26
CA MET A 8 -12.03 18.00 2.81
C MET A 8 -12.38 17.04 3.94
N PHE A 9 -11.70 17.11 5.09
CA PHE A 9 -11.97 16.23 6.22
C PHE A 9 -13.14 16.75 7.06
N LYS A 10 -14.16 15.91 7.23
CA LYS A 10 -15.41 16.28 7.90
C LYS A 10 -15.63 15.43 9.15
N SER A 11 -14.87 15.70 10.22
CA SER A 11 -15.10 15.04 11.51
C SER A 11 -16.38 15.51 12.18
N ASN A 12 -16.59 16.83 12.24
CA ASN A 12 -17.81 17.49 12.70
C ASN A 12 -17.91 18.89 12.06
N ASN A 13 -19.06 19.54 12.21
CA ASN A 13 -19.33 20.84 11.56
C ASN A 13 -19.01 22.06 12.42
N ASP A 14 -18.56 21.88 13.67
CA ASP A 14 -18.51 22.97 14.64
C ASP A 14 -17.39 23.96 14.34
N VAL A 15 -16.23 23.46 13.89
CA VAL A 15 -15.10 24.30 13.46
C VAL A 15 -15.50 25.20 12.30
N GLU A 16 -16.11 24.64 11.26
CA GLU A 16 -16.50 25.42 10.07
C GLU A 16 -17.65 26.39 10.38
N LYS A 17 -18.63 25.98 11.21
CA LYS A 17 -19.68 26.89 11.70
C LYS A 17 -19.09 28.06 12.49
N GLY A 18 -18.17 27.78 13.41
CA GLY A 18 -17.49 28.79 14.22
C GLY A 18 -16.70 29.77 13.35
N LEU A 19 -15.93 29.26 12.38
CA LEU A 19 -15.19 30.08 11.43
C LEU A 19 -16.12 31.00 10.62
N LYS A 20 -17.25 30.50 10.11
CA LYS A 20 -18.24 31.35 9.41
C LYS A 20 -18.73 32.50 10.28
N VAL A 21 -19.02 32.25 11.55
CA VAL A 21 -19.47 33.29 12.49
C VAL A 21 -18.37 34.33 12.73
N VAL A 22 -17.12 33.90 12.90
CA VAL A 22 -15.97 34.81 13.07
C VAL A 22 -15.77 35.67 11.84
N PHE A 23 -15.72 35.08 10.64
CA PHE A 23 -15.53 35.82 9.40
C PHE A 23 -16.70 36.75 9.06
N LYS A 24 -17.94 36.39 9.43
CA LYS A 24 -19.09 37.31 9.37
C LYS A 24 -18.86 38.55 10.23
N LYS A 25 -18.35 38.39 11.46
CA LYS A 25 -18.04 39.51 12.35
C LYS A 25 -16.90 40.38 11.80
N ILE A 26 -15.86 39.76 11.23
CA ILE A 26 -14.76 40.48 10.56
C ILE A 26 -15.30 41.29 9.39
N TYR A 27 -16.04 40.65 8.48
CA TYR A 27 -16.65 41.30 7.31
C TYR A 27 -17.52 42.49 7.71
N ASN A 28 -18.35 42.36 8.75
CA ASN A 28 -19.21 43.45 9.22
C ASN A 28 -18.44 44.67 9.74
N LYS A 29 -17.19 44.49 10.21
CA LYS A 29 -16.32 45.56 10.70
C LYS A 29 -15.51 46.25 9.59
N LEU A 30 -15.48 45.68 8.38
CA LEU A 30 -14.79 46.29 7.23
C LEU A 30 -15.47 47.60 6.78
N GLY A 31 -14.70 48.47 6.13
CA GLY A 31 -15.19 49.68 5.49
C GLY A 31 -16.08 49.37 4.27
N LYS A 32 -16.66 50.43 3.68
CA LYS A 32 -17.64 50.28 2.59
C LYS A 32 -17.01 49.70 1.32
N GLU A 33 -15.80 50.13 0.99
CA GLU A 33 -15.08 49.70 -0.22
C GLU A 33 -14.61 48.25 -0.08
N GLU A 34 -14.06 47.87 1.07
CA GLU A 34 -13.59 46.52 1.33
C GLU A 34 -14.75 45.51 1.36
N LYS A 35 -15.90 45.90 1.93
CA LYS A 35 -17.12 45.07 1.86
C LYS A 35 -17.54 44.79 0.42
N ALA A 36 -17.52 45.81 -0.44
CA ALA A 36 -17.81 45.63 -1.86
C ALA A 36 -16.80 44.68 -2.53
N TYR A 37 -15.52 44.77 -2.18
CA TYR A 37 -14.47 43.89 -2.71
C TYR A 37 -14.60 42.43 -2.24
N TYR A 38 -15.05 42.20 -1.01
CA TYR A 38 -15.17 40.88 -0.37
C TYR A 38 -16.57 40.29 -0.37
N ILE A 39 -17.50 40.86 -1.14
CA ILE A 39 -18.88 40.38 -1.19
C ILE A 39 -18.93 38.90 -1.60
N ASP A 40 -19.60 38.08 -0.78
CA ASP A 40 -19.75 36.64 -1.01
C ASP A 40 -21.16 36.20 -0.65
N VAL A 41 -21.94 35.87 -1.68
CA VAL A 41 -23.35 35.47 -1.58
C VAL A 41 -23.51 34.14 -0.84
N SER A 42 -22.47 33.30 -0.81
CA SER A 42 -22.50 32.01 -0.11
C SER A 42 -22.43 32.13 1.41
N GLY A 43 -22.03 33.31 1.93
CA GLY A 43 -21.76 33.52 3.36
C GLY A 43 -20.56 32.73 3.89
N ASN A 44 -19.74 32.14 3.02
CA ASN A 44 -18.50 31.48 3.42
C ASN A 44 -17.32 32.46 3.54
N TYR A 45 -17.39 33.58 2.83
CA TYR A 45 -16.35 34.62 2.79
C TYR A 45 -15.02 34.10 2.23
N TYR A 46 -15.06 33.28 1.18
CA TYR A 46 -13.86 32.60 0.67
C TYR A 46 -12.71 33.57 0.36
N LYS A 47 -13.01 34.67 -0.35
CA LYS A 47 -12.02 35.69 -0.70
C LYS A 47 -11.36 36.32 0.54
N LEU A 48 -12.19 36.70 1.51
CA LEU A 48 -11.73 37.28 2.77
C LEU A 48 -10.89 36.29 3.58
N ARG A 49 -11.27 35.01 3.61
CA ARG A 49 -10.52 33.96 4.29
C ARG A 49 -9.17 33.66 3.64
N GLU A 50 -9.09 33.70 2.31
CA GLU A 50 -7.82 33.57 1.57
C GLU A 50 -6.85 34.70 1.89
N ASP A 51 -7.31 35.95 1.80
CA ASP A 51 -6.48 37.12 2.06
C ASP A 51 -6.08 37.19 3.54
N TRP A 52 -6.99 36.81 4.45
CA TRP A 52 -6.67 36.68 5.86
C TRP A 52 -5.56 35.64 6.09
N TRP A 53 -5.62 34.48 5.42
CA TRP A 53 -4.55 33.49 5.53
C TRP A 53 -3.22 34.04 5.00
N MET A 54 -3.23 34.68 3.83
CA MET A 54 -2.03 35.27 3.23
C MET A 54 -1.38 36.32 4.16
N ALA A 55 -2.19 37.14 4.83
CA ALA A 55 -1.72 38.17 5.75
C ALA A 55 -1.22 37.63 7.11
N ASN A 56 -1.62 36.43 7.52
CA ASN A 56 -1.35 35.91 8.86
C ASN A 56 -0.52 34.60 8.90
N ARG A 57 -0.23 33.98 7.75
CA ARG A 57 0.47 32.68 7.68
C ARG A 57 1.86 32.68 8.31
N ASP A 58 2.56 33.82 8.34
CA ASP A 58 3.86 33.95 9.01
C ASP A 58 3.74 33.82 10.53
N GLN A 59 2.72 34.44 11.13
CA GLN A 59 2.42 34.36 12.55
C GLN A 59 1.97 32.93 12.93
N VAL A 60 1.15 32.31 12.10
CA VAL A 60 0.75 30.91 12.27
C VAL A 60 1.96 29.98 12.21
N TRP A 61 2.88 30.20 11.27
CA TRP A 61 4.13 29.42 11.18
C TRP A 61 4.98 29.56 12.44
N LYS A 62 5.16 30.79 12.96
CA LYS A 62 5.88 31.05 14.21
C LYS A 62 5.28 30.29 15.39
N ALA A 63 3.95 30.22 15.46
CA ALA A 63 3.24 29.49 16.50
C ALA A 63 3.42 27.96 16.37
N ILE A 64 3.23 27.39 15.17
CA ILE A 64 3.37 25.93 14.94
C ILE A 64 4.82 25.45 15.20
N THR A 65 5.81 26.28 14.87
CA THR A 65 7.22 25.96 15.08
C THR A 65 7.74 26.34 16.47
N CYS A 66 6.87 26.75 17.40
CA CYS A 66 7.27 27.25 18.72
C CYS A 66 8.12 26.24 19.53
N LYS A 67 7.81 24.94 19.40
CA LYS A 67 8.54 23.84 20.04
C LYS A 67 9.42 23.02 19.09
N ALA A 68 9.67 23.51 17.87
CA ALA A 68 10.56 22.82 16.94
C ALA A 68 11.97 22.71 17.55
N PRO A 69 12.68 21.57 17.42
CA PRO A 69 14.05 21.47 17.91
C PRO A 69 14.98 22.48 17.22
N GLN A 70 15.99 22.97 17.94
CA GLN A 70 16.97 23.91 17.38
C GLN A 70 17.65 23.37 16.12
N LYS A 71 17.95 22.07 16.07
CA LYS A 71 18.63 21.42 14.94
C LYS A 71 17.70 21.05 13.77
N ALA A 72 16.38 21.30 13.88
CA ALA A 72 15.44 21.01 12.81
C ALA A 72 15.42 22.17 11.80
N ASN A 73 15.65 21.86 10.53
CA ASN A 73 15.58 22.80 9.41
C ASN A 73 14.60 22.28 8.35
N TYR A 74 13.97 23.20 7.62
CA TYR A 74 13.13 22.87 6.47
C TYR A 74 13.98 22.89 5.20
N PHE A 75 13.83 21.88 4.34
CA PHE A 75 14.59 21.71 3.11
C PHE A 75 13.64 21.50 1.94
N ARG A 76 13.97 22.07 0.78
CA ARG A 76 13.33 21.81 -0.51
C ARG A 76 14.32 22.05 -1.64
N LYS A 77 14.02 21.54 -2.82
CA LYS A 77 14.76 21.90 -4.03
C LYS A 77 14.10 23.04 -4.79
N GLY A 78 14.93 23.93 -5.35
CA GLY A 78 14.54 24.88 -6.37
C GLY A 78 14.25 24.18 -7.70
N SER A 79 13.58 24.88 -8.61
CA SER A 79 13.31 24.36 -9.96
C SER A 79 14.57 24.18 -10.82
N ASP A 80 15.67 24.82 -10.44
CA ASP A 80 17.02 24.67 -11.00
C ASP A 80 17.83 23.55 -10.33
N GLY A 81 17.24 22.84 -9.37
CA GLY A 81 17.89 21.78 -8.61
C GLY A 81 18.70 22.26 -7.40
N SER A 82 18.77 23.57 -7.15
CA SER A 82 19.47 24.14 -5.99
C SER A 82 18.80 23.75 -4.67
N ASP A 83 19.59 23.55 -3.62
CA ASP A 83 19.06 23.29 -2.28
C ASP A 83 18.64 24.60 -1.60
N VAL A 84 17.38 24.66 -1.18
CA VAL A 84 16.83 25.79 -0.42
C VAL A 84 16.49 25.29 0.98
N PHE A 85 17.08 25.92 2.00
CA PHE A 85 16.92 25.49 3.38
C PHE A 85 16.91 26.64 4.37
N THR A 86 16.29 26.39 5.53
CA THR A 86 16.35 27.32 6.67
C THR A 86 17.71 27.20 7.36
N SER A 87 18.30 28.31 7.74
CA SER A 87 19.64 28.37 8.35
C SER A 87 19.62 28.61 9.87
N GLN A 88 18.51 29.11 10.41
CA GLN A 88 18.43 29.52 11.82
C GLN A 88 17.88 28.44 12.77
N GLY A 89 17.66 27.22 12.28
CA GLY A 89 17.04 26.16 13.07
C GLY A 89 15.55 26.40 13.34
N TYR A 90 14.97 25.60 14.25
CA TYR A 90 13.56 25.72 14.64
C TYR A 90 12.59 25.75 13.45
N CYS A 91 12.92 25.03 12.36
CA CYS A 91 12.18 25.03 11.09
C CYS A 91 11.98 26.44 10.50
N GLY A 92 12.95 27.35 10.67
CA GLY A 92 12.90 28.71 10.12
C GLY A 92 11.99 29.66 10.90
N ARG A 93 11.63 29.36 12.16
CA ARG A 93 10.75 30.20 13.00
C ARG A 93 11.16 31.68 13.06
N LYS A 94 12.47 31.94 13.09
CA LYS A 94 13.04 33.29 13.24
C LYS A 94 13.40 33.94 11.89
N GLU A 95 13.13 33.26 10.78
CA GLU A 95 13.41 33.79 9.44
C GLU A 95 12.29 34.73 8.98
N LEU A 96 12.62 35.60 8.02
CA LEU A 96 11.69 36.59 7.49
C LEU A 96 10.53 35.96 6.70
N THR A 97 10.80 34.85 6.00
CA THR A 97 9.84 34.19 5.11
C THR A 97 9.51 32.79 5.59
N VAL A 98 8.25 32.39 5.49
CA VAL A 98 7.83 31.00 5.72
C VAL A 98 8.48 30.11 4.65
N PRO A 99 9.24 29.07 5.03
CA PRO A 99 10.08 28.31 4.09
C PRO A 99 9.30 27.34 3.18
N THR A 100 8.01 27.13 3.47
CA THR A 100 7.13 26.22 2.74
C THR A 100 6.02 26.97 1.99
N TYR A 101 5.58 26.35 0.90
CA TYR A 101 4.43 26.76 0.09
C TYR A 101 3.39 25.63 -0.02
N LEU A 102 3.45 24.63 0.88
CA LEU A 102 2.49 23.52 0.89
C LEU A 102 1.06 24.01 1.14
N ASP A 103 0.88 25.11 1.87
CA ASP A 103 -0.42 25.76 2.02
C ASP A 103 -0.98 26.32 0.70
N TYR A 104 -0.21 26.31 -0.38
CA TYR A 104 -0.60 26.68 -1.74
C TYR A 104 -0.65 25.46 -2.69
N VAL A 105 -0.48 24.24 -2.20
CA VAL A 105 -0.67 23.01 -2.98
C VAL A 105 -2.09 22.47 -2.73
N PRO A 106 -2.83 21.94 -3.72
CA PRO A 106 -4.10 21.24 -3.49
C PRO A 106 -4.01 20.18 -2.39
N GLN A 107 -5.00 20.15 -1.48
CA GLN A 107 -5.00 19.25 -0.33
C GLN A 107 -4.87 17.77 -0.72
N PHE A 108 -5.56 17.33 -1.77
CA PHE A 108 -5.46 15.97 -2.28
C PHE A 108 -4.01 15.56 -2.61
N LEU A 109 -3.27 16.40 -3.36
CA LEU A 109 -1.89 16.11 -3.73
C LEU A 109 -0.97 16.02 -2.50
N ARG A 110 -1.18 16.88 -1.50
CA ARG A 110 -0.43 16.81 -0.24
C ARG A 110 -0.71 15.52 0.52
N TRP A 111 -1.98 15.11 0.61
CA TRP A 111 -2.36 13.86 1.26
C TRP A 111 -1.83 12.64 0.51
N PHE A 112 -1.77 12.70 -0.82
CA PHE A 112 -1.22 11.59 -1.60
C PHE A 112 0.31 11.47 -1.43
N GLU A 113 1.02 12.59 -1.42
CA GLU A 113 2.45 12.61 -1.08
C GLU A 113 2.71 12.13 0.36
N GLU A 114 1.96 12.64 1.33
CA GLU A 114 2.05 12.22 2.74
C GLU A 114 1.74 10.72 2.91
N TRP A 115 0.71 10.22 2.24
CA TRP A 115 0.35 8.80 2.25
C TRP A 115 1.50 7.94 1.69
N ALA A 116 2.12 8.36 0.59
CA ALA A 116 3.21 7.61 -0.03
C ALA A 116 4.44 7.53 0.88
N GLU A 117 4.86 8.67 1.44
CA GLU A 117 6.01 8.73 2.36
C GLU A 117 5.75 7.89 3.64
N GLU A 118 4.54 7.98 4.22
CA GLU A 118 4.16 7.17 5.38
C GLU A 118 4.05 5.68 5.05
N PHE A 119 3.54 5.33 3.86
CA PHE A 119 3.51 3.95 3.37
C PHE A 119 4.93 3.40 3.27
N CYS A 120 5.84 4.10 2.60
CA CYS A 120 7.23 3.68 2.42
C CYS A 120 7.96 3.50 3.75
N ARG A 121 7.80 4.45 4.68
CA ARG A 121 8.38 4.38 6.03
C ARG A 121 7.84 3.18 6.83
N LYS A 122 6.52 2.99 6.85
CA LYS A 122 5.88 1.87 7.58
C LYS A 122 6.15 0.53 6.93
N LYS A 123 6.25 0.48 5.60
CA LYS A 123 6.59 -0.75 4.86
C LYS A 123 7.96 -1.26 5.28
N LYS A 124 8.97 -0.37 5.37
CA LYS A 124 10.31 -0.70 5.87
C LYS A 124 10.26 -1.30 7.28
N ASP A 125 9.62 -0.62 8.24
CA ASP A 125 9.48 -1.12 9.61
C ASP A 125 8.76 -2.47 9.70
N LYS A 126 7.64 -2.62 8.96
CA LYS A 126 6.87 -3.87 8.96
C LYS A 126 7.61 -5.02 8.30
N LEU A 127 8.33 -4.78 7.22
CA LEU A 127 9.17 -5.80 6.57
C LEU A 127 10.29 -6.26 7.49
N ASN A 128 10.94 -5.36 8.22
CA ASN A 128 11.96 -5.73 9.20
C ASN A 128 11.38 -6.64 10.29
N LYS A 129 10.20 -6.33 10.82
CA LYS A 129 9.50 -7.19 11.81
C LYS A 129 9.12 -8.56 11.26
N VAL A 130 8.74 -8.63 9.97
CA VAL A 130 8.48 -9.91 9.29
C VAL A 130 9.78 -10.70 9.14
N LYS A 131 10.85 -10.04 8.66
CA LYS A 131 12.17 -10.64 8.50
C LYS A 131 12.68 -11.23 9.81
N GLU A 132 12.71 -10.46 10.89
CA GLU A 132 13.15 -10.91 12.22
C GLU A 132 12.38 -12.16 12.70
N ALA A 133 11.08 -12.25 12.38
CA ALA A 133 10.25 -13.38 12.78
C ALA A 133 10.38 -14.60 11.85
N CYS A 134 10.79 -14.43 10.60
CA CYS A 134 10.77 -15.47 9.56
C CYS A 134 12.16 -15.93 9.11
N ARG A 135 13.18 -15.07 9.18
CA ARG A 135 14.54 -15.28 8.66
C ARG A 135 15.56 -14.76 9.64
N LYS A 136 16.36 -15.67 10.19
CA LYS A 136 17.53 -15.33 10.99
C LYS A 136 18.60 -16.40 10.81
N ASP A 137 19.47 -16.14 9.84
CA ASP A 137 20.49 -17.11 9.40
C ASP A 137 21.45 -17.51 10.53
N SER A 138 21.81 -16.56 11.40
CA SER A 138 22.63 -16.82 12.59
C SER A 138 22.00 -17.80 13.58
N GLU A 139 20.68 -17.97 13.55
CA GLU A 139 19.92 -18.90 14.39
C GLU A 139 19.32 -20.06 13.59
N GLN A 140 19.72 -20.22 12.31
CA GLN A 140 19.16 -21.20 11.38
C GLN A 140 17.62 -21.14 11.29
N LEU A 141 17.05 -19.94 11.46
CA LEU A 141 15.62 -19.72 11.41
C LEU A 141 15.22 -19.43 9.96
N TYR A 142 14.48 -20.35 9.34
CA TYR A 142 13.88 -20.16 8.03
C TYR A 142 12.45 -20.70 8.02
N CYS A 143 11.47 -19.82 8.23
CA CYS A 143 10.06 -20.17 8.34
C CYS A 143 9.22 -19.75 7.12
N SER A 144 8.18 -20.50 6.78
CA SER A 144 7.16 -20.03 5.84
C SER A 144 6.06 -19.23 6.54
N HIS A 145 5.28 -18.47 5.78
CA HIS A 145 4.08 -17.80 6.30
C HIS A 145 3.03 -18.74 6.91
N ASN A 146 3.09 -20.04 6.62
CA ASN A 146 2.20 -21.05 7.19
C ASN A 146 2.73 -21.64 8.51
N GLY A 147 3.87 -21.14 9.00
CA GLY A 147 4.49 -21.59 10.24
C GLY A 147 5.29 -22.88 10.10
N TYR A 148 5.61 -23.31 8.87
CA TYR A 148 6.52 -24.43 8.64
C TYR A 148 7.99 -24.01 8.76
N ASP A 149 8.80 -24.84 9.40
CA ASP A 149 10.26 -24.74 9.41
C ASP A 149 10.82 -25.33 8.10
N CYS A 150 11.34 -24.47 7.24
CA CYS A 150 11.86 -24.85 5.92
C CYS A 150 13.22 -25.55 5.99
N THR A 151 13.90 -25.57 7.14
CA THR A 151 15.11 -26.37 7.32
C THR A 151 14.79 -27.87 7.44
N LYS A 152 13.55 -28.21 7.83
CA LYS A 152 13.05 -29.58 7.99
C LYS A 152 11.94 -29.95 7.01
N THR A 153 11.29 -28.96 6.42
CA THR A 153 10.21 -29.15 5.44
C THR A 153 10.79 -29.41 4.04
N ILE A 154 10.36 -30.50 3.43
CA ILE A 154 10.68 -30.89 2.05
C ILE A 154 9.36 -31.18 1.33
N ARG A 155 8.82 -30.17 0.64
CA ARG A 155 7.49 -30.26 0.00
C ARG A 155 7.45 -31.32 -1.10
N ASN A 156 8.55 -31.54 -1.82
CA ASN A 156 8.61 -32.59 -2.85
C ASN A 156 8.48 -34.00 -2.28
N LYS A 157 8.81 -34.20 -1.00
CA LYS A 157 8.59 -35.48 -0.29
C LYS A 157 7.31 -35.47 0.54
N ASP A 158 6.50 -34.41 0.43
CA ASP A 158 5.31 -34.18 1.26
C ASP A 158 5.60 -34.16 2.77
N ILE A 159 6.78 -33.63 3.13
CA ILE A 159 7.23 -33.46 4.52
C ILE A 159 7.03 -31.99 4.89
N CYS A 160 6.04 -31.71 5.74
CA CYS A 160 5.69 -30.37 6.22
C CYS A 160 5.79 -30.33 7.74
N ILE A 161 6.80 -29.63 8.28
CA ILE A 161 7.08 -29.62 9.73
C ILE A 161 6.77 -28.25 10.31
N ARG A 162 5.77 -28.18 11.20
CA ARG A 162 5.48 -26.96 11.97
C ARG A 162 6.31 -26.96 13.25
N GLU A 163 6.87 -25.80 13.58
CA GLU A 163 7.56 -25.59 14.85
C GLU A 163 7.07 -24.31 15.51
N SER A 164 7.04 -24.30 16.86
CA SER A 164 6.61 -23.13 17.64
C SER A 164 7.42 -21.87 17.32
N LYS A 165 8.71 -22.02 17.02
CA LYS A 165 9.59 -20.92 16.59
C LYS A 165 9.13 -20.25 15.28
N CYS A 166 8.38 -20.97 14.44
CA CYS A 166 7.84 -20.45 13.18
C CYS A 166 6.42 -19.90 13.29
N THR A 167 5.74 -20.06 14.43
CA THR A 167 4.41 -19.46 14.67
C THR A 167 4.47 -17.93 14.58
N GLY A 168 5.55 -17.33 15.08
CA GLY A 168 5.77 -15.88 15.00
C GLY A 168 5.80 -15.37 13.56
N CYS A 169 6.47 -16.09 12.65
CA CYS A 169 6.49 -15.78 11.22
C CYS A 169 5.07 -15.76 10.64
N SER A 170 4.27 -16.79 10.93
CA SER A 170 2.91 -16.89 10.40
C SER A 170 2.03 -15.72 10.83
N THR A 171 2.03 -15.38 12.12
CA THR A 171 1.27 -14.24 12.64
C THR A 171 1.71 -12.92 12.03
N LYS A 172 3.02 -12.67 11.91
CA LYS A 172 3.54 -11.41 11.35
C LYS A 172 3.23 -11.28 9.86
N CYS A 173 3.33 -12.38 9.11
CA CYS A 173 2.97 -12.40 7.69
C CYS A 173 1.48 -12.09 7.48
N LYS A 174 0.58 -12.72 8.23
CA LYS A 174 -0.87 -12.43 8.14
C LYS A 174 -1.18 -10.96 8.40
N LEU A 175 -0.62 -10.39 9.47
CA LEU A 175 -0.83 -8.97 9.80
C LEU A 175 -0.21 -8.01 8.76
N TYR A 176 0.93 -8.38 8.19
CA TYR A 176 1.57 -7.62 7.11
C TYR A 176 0.72 -7.62 5.85
N GLU A 177 0.18 -8.77 5.46
CA GLU A 177 -0.66 -8.93 4.27
C GLU A 177 -1.97 -8.16 4.39
N ILE A 178 -2.66 -8.24 5.52
CA ILE A 178 -3.88 -7.45 5.78
C ILE A 178 -3.59 -5.94 5.67
N TRP A 179 -2.49 -5.50 6.28
CA TRP A 179 -2.08 -4.10 6.19
C TRP A 179 -1.78 -3.70 4.74
N LEU A 180 -1.03 -4.52 4.00
CA LEU A 180 -0.63 -4.25 2.62
C LEU A 180 -1.84 -4.18 1.68
N HIS A 181 -2.84 -5.04 1.88
CA HIS A 181 -4.11 -5.01 1.18
C HIS A 181 -4.85 -3.68 1.40
N ASN A 182 -5.01 -3.25 2.65
CA ASN A 182 -5.65 -1.96 2.96
C ASN A 182 -4.91 -0.77 2.32
N GLN A 183 -3.57 -0.84 2.24
CA GLN A 183 -2.78 0.19 1.56
C GLN A 183 -2.99 0.17 0.04
N ARG A 184 -3.11 -1.01 -0.57
CA ARG A 184 -3.44 -1.14 -1.99
C ARG A 184 -4.79 -0.50 -2.32
N GLU A 185 -5.82 -0.77 -1.53
CA GLU A 185 -7.13 -0.16 -1.74
C GLU A 185 -7.08 1.38 -1.64
N ALA A 186 -6.36 1.89 -0.64
CA ALA A 186 -6.17 3.33 -0.46
C ALA A 186 -5.40 3.94 -1.64
N PHE A 187 -4.38 3.25 -2.15
CA PHE A 187 -3.61 3.66 -3.33
C PHE A 187 -4.46 3.70 -4.59
N ASP A 188 -5.25 2.66 -4.85
CA ASP A 188 -6.11 2.57 -6.03
C ASP A 188 -7.16 3.69 -6.03
N LYS A 189 -7.78 3.98 -4.87
CA LYS A 189 -8.69 5.12 -4.72
C LYS A 189 -8.02 6.46 -4.99
N GLN A 190 -6.78 6.65 -4.53
CA GLN A 190 -6.02 7.87 -4.77
C GLN A 190 -5.61 8.01 -6.24
N LYS A 191 -5.24 6.92 -6.93
CA LYS A 191 -4.98 6.93 -8.37
C LYS A 191 -6.19 7.34 -9.18
N GLU A 192 -7.36 6.79 -8.88
CA GLU A 192 -8.61 7.18 -9.55
C GLU A 192 -8.97 8.64 -9.27
N MET A 193 -8.77 9.11 -8.03
CA MET A 193 -8.98 10.52 -7.70
C MET A 193 -8.01 11.43 -8.45
N TYR A 194 -6.73 11.06 -8.59
CA TYR A 194 -5.77 11.83 -9.39
C TYR A 194 -6.21 11.91 -10.85
N LYS A 195 -6.65 10.79 -11.45
CA LYS A 195 -7.19 10.77 -12.83
C LYS A 195 -8.40 11.71 -12.97
N LYS A 196 -9.27 11.73 -11.97
CA LYS A 196 -10.44 12.59 -11.96
C LYS A 196 -10.04 14.07 -11.90
N GLU A 197 -9.23 14.45 -10.93
CA GLU A 197 -8.76 15.82 -10.74
C GLU A 197 -7.96 16.34 -11.95
N ILE A 198 -7.13 15.49 -12.57
CA ILE A 198 -6.37 15.90 -13.76
C ILE A 198 -7.31 16.06 -14.97
N ASN A 199 -8.34 15.22 -15.15
CA ASN A 199 -9.21 15.27 -16.33
C ASN A 199 -10.39 16.25 -16.22
N GLU A 200 -11.05 16.38 -15.06
CA GLU A 200 -12.23 17.25 -14.89
C GLU A 200 -11.87 18.74 -14.92
N ASN A 201 -10.63 19.09 -14.61
CA ASN A 201 -10.13 20.47 -14.70
C ASN A 201 -9.87 20.95 -16.15
N ILE A 202 -10.37 20.23 -17.17
CA ILE A 202 -10.32 20.58 -18.60
C ILE A 202 -11.52 21.44 -19.03
N SER A 203 -12.64 21.42 -18.29
CA SER A 203 -13.86 22.13 -18.75
C SER A 203 -13.69 23.66 -18.71
N PRO A 204 -13.90 24.37 -19.84
CA PRO A 204 -13.79 25.82 -19.91
C PRO A 204 -14.90 26.46 -19.07
N TYR A 205 -14.52 27.47 -18.28
CA TYR A 205 -15.35 28.43 -17.54
C TYR A 205 -16.85 28.10 -17.45
N ASP A 206 -17.28 27.53 -16.32
CA ASP A 206 -18.66 27.69 -15.87
C ASP A 206 -18.69 28.80 -14.82
N THR A 207 -19.06 30.01 -15.25
CA THR A 207 -19.09 31.26 -14.48
C THR A 207 -20.22 31.32 -13.45
N THR A 208 -21.02 30.26 -13.29
CA THR A 208 -22.37 30.43 -12.74
C THR A 208 -22.59 30.00 -11.30
N ASN A 209 -21.68 29.28 -10.63
CA ASN A 209 -21.81 29.10 -9.16
C ASN A 209 -20.54 28.56 -8.49
N ASN A 210 -20.14 29.18 -7.37
CA ASN A 210 -19.16 28.75 -6.35
C ASN A 210 -17.64 28.99 -6.58
N GLY A 211 -17.18 30.15 -6.07
CA GLY A 211 -16.02 30.25 -5.18
C GLY A 211 -14.63 30.30 -5.83
N ILE A 212 -13.87 31.34 -5.49
CA ILE A 212 -12.43 31.55 -5.80
C ILE A 212 -11.56 30.30 -5.57
N ASN A 213 -11.98 29.41 -4.66
CA ASN A 213 -11.34 28.12 -4.39
C ASN A 213 -11.17 27.23 -5.64
N ASN A 214 -12.17 27.20 -6.53
CA ASN A 214 -12.11 26.39 -7.75
C ASN A 214 -11.05 26.94 -8.73
N LYS A 215 -10.89 28.27 -8.79
CA LYS A 215 -9.92 28.94 -9.68
C LYS A 215 -8.47 28.64 -9.30
N TYR A 216 -8.15 28.66 -8.00
CA TYR A 216 -6.79 28.39 -7.51
C TYR A 216 -6.36 26.93 -7.77
N TYR A 217 -7.22 25.97 -7.44
CA TYR A 217 -6.96 24.54 -7.67
C TYR A 217 -6.80 24.25 -9.16
N LYS A 218 -7.67 24.81 -10.01
CA LYS A 218 -7.56 24.70 -11.47
C LYS A 218 -6.24 25.26 -12.01
N GLN A 219 -5.83 26.44 -11.57
CA GLN A 219 -4.56 27.03 -12.00
C GLN A 219 -3.35 26.15 -11.62
N PHE A 220 -3.39 25.51 -10.45
CA PHE A 220 -2.33 24.58 -10.04
C PHE A 220 -2.27 23.38 -10.98
N TYR A 221 -3.40 22.69 -11.23
CA TYR A 221 -3.42 21.52 -12.11
C TYR A 221 -3.12 21.83 -13.57
N VAL A 222 -3.51 23.01 -14.07
CA VAL A 222 -3.12 23.49 -15.42
C VAL A 222 -1.60 23.60 -15.51
N LYS A 223 -0.96 24.34 -14.59
CA LYS A 223 0.51 24.45 -14.55
C LYS A 223 1.20 23.11 -14.32
N HIS A 224 0.57 22.20 -13.59
CA HIS A 224 1.10 20.86 -13.34
C HIS A 224 1.11 19.99 -14.60
N LYS A 225 0.06 20.09 -15.43
CA LYS A 225 0.00 19.41 -16.74
C LYS A 225 1.07 19.91 -17.71
N ASP A 226 1.39 21.19 -17.69
CA ASP A 226 2.36 21.77 -18.63
C ASP A 226 3.81 21.31 -18.35
N LYS A 227 4.07 20.68 -17.19
CA LYS A 227 5.38 20.22 -16.74
C LYS A 227 5.54 18.69 -16.76
N ASP A 228 4.97 18.03 -17.77
CA ASP A 228 5.01 16.57 -17.99
C ASP A 228 4.22 15.69 -17.00
N TYR A 229 3.63 16.20 -15.92
CA TYR A 229 2.84 15.38 -14.96
C TYR A 229 1.39 15.13 -15.38
N LYS A 230 1.15 15.09 -16.70
CA LYS A 230 -0.19 14.90 -17.31
C LYS A 230 -0.80 13.54 -16.97
N THR A 231 0.04 12.53 -16.76
CA THR A 231 -0.39 11.17 -16.48
C THR A 231 -0.16 10.82 -15.01
N VAL A 232 -0.96 9.89 -14.51
CA VAL A 232 -0.80 9.33 -13.15
C VAL A 232 0.61 8.74 -13.00
N ASN A 233 1.12 8.02 -14.00
CA ASN A 233 2.44 7.38 -13.92
C ASN A 233 3.57 8.38 -13.73
N ASN A 234 3.50 9.54 -14.39
CA ASN A 234 4.51 10.59 -14.24
C ASN A 234 4.48 11.19 -12.82
N PHE A 235 3.28 11.33 -12.24
CA PHE A 235 3.15 11.73 -10.82
C PHE A 235 3.65 10.64 -9.85
N LEU A 236 3.33 9.37 -10.11
CA LEU A 236 3.81 8.25 -9.29
C LEU A 236 5.34 8.13 -9.29
N THR A 237 6.00 8.52 -10.38
CA THR A 237 7.46 8.59 -10.45
C THR A 237 8.02 9.60 -9.43
N LEU A 238 7.35 10.74 -9.21
CA LEU A 238 7.73 11.69 -8.16
C LEU A 238 7.56 11.10 -6.76
N LEU A 239 6.53 10.29 -6.53
CA LEU A 239 6.33 9.62 -5.25
C LEU A 239 7.47 8.63 -4.95
N ASN A 240 8.03 7.96 -5.97
CA ASN A 240 9.20 7.10 -5.82
C ASN A 240 10.45 7.87 -5.38
N GLU A 241 10.57 9.15 -5.74
CA GLU A 241 11.69 10.02 -5.35
C GLU A 241 11.58 10.56 -3.92
N GLY A 242 10.47 10.30 -3.22
CA GLY A 242 10.24 10.68 -1.83
C GLY A 242 11.35 10.21 -0.90
N LYS A 243 11.58 10.93 0.21
CA LYS A 243 12.70 10.68 1.12
C LYS A 243 12.68 9.26 1.68
N TYR A 244 11.51 8.75 2.05
CA TYR A 244 11.37 7.40 2.59
C TYR A 244 11.14 6.34 1.51
N CYS A 245 10.64 6.74 0.35
CA CYS A 245 10.43 5.83 -0.79
C CYS A 245 11.72 5.54 -1.56
N LYS A 246 12.63 6.51 -1.63
CA LYS A 246 13.92 6.38 -2.32
C LYS A 246 14.83 5.35 -1.61
N GLY A 247 15.45 4.49 -2.41
CA GLY A 247 16.41 3.47 -2.00
C GLY A 247 15.80 2.08 -1.78
N VAL A 248 16.70 1.10 -1.67
CA VAL A 248 16.36 -0.33 -1.68
C VAL A 248 15.76 -0.78 -0.34
N LEU A 249 14.72 -1.63 -0.39
CA LEU A 249 14.25 -2.37 0.78
C LEU A 249 15.22 -3.51 1.12
N GLU A 250 15.30 -3.88 2.40
CA GLU A 250 15.99 -5.12 2.80
C GLU A 250 15.27 -6.34 2.21
N GLY A 251 15.87 -6.93 1.17
CA GLY A 251 15.24 -7.94 0.29
C GLY A 251 15.32 -7.61 -1.21
N GLY A 252 16.04 -6.54 -1.56
CA GLY A 252 16.57 -6.34 -2.92
C GLY A 252 15.60 -5.77 -3.95
N LYS A 253 14.43 -5.28 -3.53
CA LYS A 253 13.51 -4.57 -4.42
C LYS A 253 13.31 -3.13 -4.00
N ASP A 254 13.42 -2.22 -4.96
CA ASP A 254 13.07 -0.82 -4.78
C ASP A 254 11.55 -0.65 -4.62
N ILE A 255 11.15 0.42 -3.94
CA ILE A 255 9.75 0.82 -3.92
C ILE A 255 9.47 1.54 -5.24
N ASP A 256 8.60 0.95 -6.06
CA ASP A 256 8.13 1.55 -7.30
C ASP A 256 6.59 1.52 -7.42
N PHE A 257 5.95 2.69 -7.29
CA PHE A 257 4.51 2.85 -7.47
C PHE A 257 4.05 2.69 -8.94
N THR A 258 4.96 2.68 -9.91
CA THR A 258 4.64 2.55 -11.35
C THR A 258 4.60 1.12 -11.84
N GLU A 259 5.19 0.17 -11.10
CA GLU A 259 5.19 -1.24 -11.47
C GLU A 259 3.77 -1.81 -11.57
N THR A 260 3.46 -2.42 -12.71
CA THR A 260 2.22 -3.14 -12.96
C THR A 260 2.54 -4.61 -13.28
N GLY A 261 1.98 -5.54 -12.51
CA GLY A 261 2.15 -6.99 -12.69
C GLY A 261 2.69 -7.71 -11.46
N ASP A 262 2.92 -9.03 -11.57
CA ASP A 262 2.97 -10.02 -10.49
C ASP A 262 4.02 -9.84 -9.37
N LYS A 263 4.76 -8.73 -9.37
CA LYS A 263 5.92 -8.47 -8.52
C LYS A 263 6.00 -7.03 -8.00
N GLY A 264 4.91 -6.27 -8.07
CA GLY A 264 4.85 -4.86 -7.67
C GLY A 264 4.95 -4.60 -6.16
N ILE A 265 4.83 -3.33 -5.78
CA ILE A 265 4.96 -2.88 -4.37
C ILE A 265 3.89 -3.40 -3.41
N PHE A 266 2.77 -3.93 -3.90
CA PHE A 266 1.74 -4.56 -3.06
C PHE A 266 1.83 -6.09 -3.07
N TYR A 267 2.91 -6.63 -3.61
CA TYR A 267 3.18 -8.06 -3.59
C TYR A 267 3.63 -8.54 -2.20
N ARG A 268 3.32 -9.80 -1.90
CA ARG A 268 3.69 -10.49 -0.66
C ARG A 268 5.21 -10.45 -0.45
N SER A 269 5.64 -10.26 0.80
CA SER A 269 7.07 -10.28 1.15
C SER A 269 7.72 -11.62 0.76
N GLU A 270 8.98 -11.58 0.32
CA GLU A 270 9.80 -12.79 0.09
C GLU A 270 9.98 -13.65 1.36
N TYR A 271 9.92 -13.01 2.54
CA TYR A 271 9.99 -13.70 3.83
C TYR A 271 8.71 -14.44 4.17
N CYS A 272 7.58 -14.04 3.58
CA CYS A 272 6.27 -14.65 3.73
C CYS A 272 5.96 -15.67 2.64
N GLN A 273 6.95 -16.14 1.90
CA GLN A 273 6.74 -17.17 0.91
C GLN A 273 6.55 -18.55 1.56
N VAL A 274 6.05 -19.49 0.77
CA VAL A 274 6.08 -20.92 1.12
C VAL A 274 7.52 -21.41 1.23
N CYS A 275 7.72 -22.54 1.93
CA CYS A 275 9.03 -23.19 1.91
C CYS A 275 9.40 -23.59 0.47
N PRO A 276 10.69 -23.49 0.10
CA PRO A 276 11.19 -24.07 -1.13
C PRO A 276 10.83 -25.56 -1.23
N HIS A 277 10.68 -26.05 -2.45
CA HIS A 277 10.26 -27.42 -2.71
C HIS A 277 11.19 -28.47 -2.07
N CYS A 278 12.49 -28.18 -2.05
CA CYS A 278 13.54 -29.04 -1.51
C CYS A 278 14.06 -28.58 -0.15
N GLY A 279 13.34 -27.68 0.53
CA GLY A 279 13.78 -27.05 1.78
C GLY A 279 14.98 -26.14 1.58
N VAL A 280 15.65 -25.80 2.67
CA VAL A 280 16.85 -24.95 2.69
C VAL A 280 18.01 -25.61 3.40
N ASN A 281 19.23 -25.22 3.04
CA ASN A 281 20.45 -25.59 3.73
C ASN A 281 21.05 -24.36 4.41
N CYS A 282 21.20 -24.42 5.74
CA CYS A 282 21.73 -23.33 6.58
C CYS A 282 23.13 -23.62 7.17
N LYS A 283 23.83 -24.67 6.69
CA LYS A 283 25.10 -25.13 7.30
C LYS A 283 26.24 -24.12 7.22
N SER A 284 26.24 -23.22 6.24
CA SER A 284 27.30 -22.23 6.02
C SER A 284 27.09 -20.91 6.78
N GLY A 285 26.12 -20.85 7.70
CA GLY A 285 25.72 -19.59 8.37
C GLY A 285 24.85 -18.68 7.50
N THR A 286 24.45 -19.14 6.31
CA THR A 286 23.46 -18.52 5.43
C THR A 286 22.51 -19.60 4.95
N CYS A 287 21.21 -19.32 4.94
CA CYS A 287 20.21 -20.29 4.49
C CYS A 287 19.94 -20.15 2.99
N ILE A 288 20.34 -21.15 2.21
CA ILE A 288 20.16 -21.16 0.76
C ILE A 288 19.13 -22.23 0.38
N ALA A 289 18.22 -21.91 -0.54
CA ALA A 289 17.27 -22.87 -1.06
C ALA A 289 18.00 -24.00 -1.81
N ASN A 290 17.65 -25.24 -1.51
CA ASN A 290 18.21 -26.38 -2.23
C ASN A 290 17.69 -26.39 -3.67
N PRO A 291 18.52 -26.76 -4.66
CA PRO A 291 18.09 -26.87 -6.04
C PRO A 291 16.96 -27.90 -6.18
N ASN A 292 16.00 -27.60 -7.06
CA ASN A 292 14.94 -28.53 -7.46
C ASN A 292 15.49 -29.57 -8.45
N ASP A 293 16.42 -30.40 -8.00
CA ASP A 293 17.00 -31.49 -8.78
C ASP A 293 16.42 -32.86 -8.36
N GLY A 294 16.83 -33.93 -9.05
CA GLY A 294 16.38 -35.30 -8.73
C GLY A 294 16.78 -35.81 -7.34
N ASN A 295 17.68 -35.12 -6.62
CA ASN A 295 18.15 -35.49 -5.27
C ASN A 295 17.21 -35.01 -4.16
N CYS A 296 16.29 -34.11 -4.50
CA CYS A 296 15.24 -33.55 -3.65
C CYS A 296 14.16 -34.55 -3.21
N GLY A 297 14.21 -35.79 -3.72
CA GLY A 297 13.16 -36.79 -3.58
C GLY A 297 12.10 -36.66 -4.66
N LYS A 298 11.43 -37.76 -4.95
CA LYS A 298 10.34 -37.78 -5.93
C LYS A 298 9.02 -37.39 -5.26
N PRO A 299 8.13 -36.68 -5.98
CA PRO A 299 6.75 -36.49 -5.54
C PRO A 299 6.11 -37.81 -5.13
N PRO A 300 5.17 -37.80 -4.17
CA PRO A 300 4.39 -38.98 -3.85
C PRO A 300 3.77 -39.58 -5.12
N ILE A 301 3.72 -40.91 -5.19
CA ILE A 301 3.09 -41.60 -6.32
C ILE A 301 1.57 -41.50 -6.13
N TYR A 302 0.88 -40.99 -7.15
CA TYR A 302 -0.58 -40.99 -7.19
C TYR A 302 -1.08 -42.23 -7.94
N THR A 303 -1.53 -43.23 -7.20
CA THR A 303 -2.19 -44.42 -7.74
C THR A 303 -3.49 -44.65 -6.99
N ILE A 304 -4.61 -44.68 -7.70
CA ILE A 304 -5.93 -44.91 -7.10
C ILE A 304 -6.05 -46.40 -6.79
N PRO A 305 -6.31 -46.79 -5.53
CA PRO A 305 -6.49 -48.21 -5.19
C PRO A 305 -7.76 -48.79 -5.85
N THR A 306 -7.73 -50.07 -6.17
CA THR A 306 -8.90 -50.79 -6.69
C THR A 306 -10.10 -50.65 -5.75
N GLY A 307 -11.27 -50.33 -6.31
CA GLY A 307 -12.52 -50.15 -5.57
C GLY A 307 -12.67 -48.80 -4.85
N VAL A 308 -11.74 -47.86 -5.06
CA VAL A 308 -11.84 -46.49 -4.50
C VAL A 308 -12.19 -45.51 -5.61
N THR A 309 -13.29 -44.79 -5.44
CA THR A 309 -13.68 -43.70 -6.33
C THR A 309 -13.03 -42.40 -5.84
N PRO A 310 -12.20 -41.73 -6.64
CA PRO A 310 -11.64 -40.42 -6.28
C PRO A 310 -12.73 -39.34 -6.30
N ILE A 311 -12.50 -38.27 -5.54
CA ILE A 311 -13.36 -37.10 -5.44
C ILE A 311 -12.61 -35.90 -6.03
N ASP A 312 -13.31 -35.15 -6.89
CA ASP A 312 -12.82 -33.86 -7.37
C ASP A 312 -13.14 -32.79 -6.32
N ILE A 313 -12.10 -32.12 -5.82
CA ILE A 313 -12.20 -31.02 -4.87
C ILE A 313 -11.72 -29.75 -5.57
N THR A 314 -12.60 -28.76 -5.62
CA THR A 314 -12.34 -27.47 -6.26
C THR A 314 -11.99 -26.45 -5.20
N VAL A 315 -10.83 -25.81 -5.35
CA VAL A 315 -10.26 -24.90 -4.36
C VAL A 315 -9.85 -23.57 -4.98
N LEU A 316 -9.92 -22.50 -4.19
CA LEU A 316 -9.31 -21.22 -4.56
C LEU A 316 -7.79 -21.36 -4.70
N TYR A 317 -7.27 -20.99 -5.86
CA TYR A 317 -5.84 -20.95 -6.14
C TYR A 317 -5.20 -19.76 -5.43
N SER A 318 -4.42 -20.05 -4.38
CA SER A 318 -3.73 -19.01 -3.60
C SER A 318 -2.55 -18.38 -4.35
N ALA A 319 -2.01 -19.05 -5.37
CA ALA A 319 -0.86 -18.66 -6.19
C ALA A 319 0.42 -18.27 -5.41
N ASP A 320 1.58 -18.65 -5.95
CA ASP A 320 2.86 -18.02 -5.58
C ASP A 320 3.03 -16.66 -6.31
N GLN A 321 1.98 -16.13 -6.94
CA GLN A 321 1.99 -14.90 -7.75
C GLN A 321 0.82 -13.98 -7.37
N GLU A 322 0.93 -12.71 -7.77
CA GLU A 322 0.08 -11.63 -7.31
C GLU A 322 -1.41 -11.89 -7.59
N GLY A 323 -2.23 -11.61 -6.61
CA GLY A 323 -3.66 -11.85 -6.71
C GLY A 323 -4.26 -11.81 -5.33
N ASP A 324 -4.68 -10.60 -4.98
CA ASP A 324 -5.40 -10.22 -3.77
C ASP A 324 -6.33 -11.35 -3.29
N ILE A 325 -5.84 -12.16 -2.35
CA ILE A 325 -6.57 -13.34 -1.86
C ILE A 325 -7.90 -12.91 -1.25
N SER A 326 -7.97 -11.72 -0.67
CA SER A 326 -9.19 -11.11 -0.15
C SER A 326 -10.18 -10.77 -1.27
N LYS A 327 -9.72 -10.26 -2.42
CA LYS A 327 -10.58 -10.08 -3.61
C LYS A 327 -11.04 -11.41 -4.20
N LYS A 328 -10.14 -12.39 -4.31
CA LYS A 328 -10.47 -13.75 -4.78
C LYS A 328 -11.48 -14.44 -3.85
N LEU A 329 -11.30 -14.31 -2.54
CA LEU A 329 -12.22 -14.80 -1.50
C LEU A 329 -13.56 -14.06 -1.57
N SER A 330 -13.54 -12.73 -1.73
CA SER A 330 -14.75 -11.93 -1.88
C SER A 330 -15.55 -12.32 -3.12
N GLU A 331 -14.90 -12.52 -4.27
CA GLU A 331 -15.54 -13.04 -5.49
C GLU A 331 -16.14 -14.44 -5.26
N PHE A 332 -15.41 -15.33 -4.59
CA PHE A 332 -15.86 -16.68 -4.28
C PHE A 332 -17.06 -16.72 -3.31
N CYS A 333 -17.03 -15.92 -2.24
CA CYS A 333 -18.09 -15.89 -1.23
C CYS A 333 -19.36 -15.17 -1.69
N ASN A 334 -19.26 -14.24 -2.65
CA ASN A 334 -20.40 -13.40 -3.07
C ASN A 334 -21.17 -13.95 -4.28
N ASP A 335 -20.52 -14.63 -5.23
CA ASP A 335 -21.20 -15.15 -6.44
C ASP A 335 -20.41 -16.30 -7.09
N GLU A 336 -20.83 -17.55 -6.83
CA GLU A 336 -20.21 -18.75 -7.42
C GLU A 336 -20.14 -18.73 -8.95
N LYS A 337 -21.04 -17.98 -9.63
CA LYS A 337 -21.08 -17.89 -11.10
C LYS A 337 -20.10 -16.86 -11.67
N LYS A 338 -19.51 -16.00 -10.84
CA LYS A 338 -18.48 -15.02 -11.24
C LYS A 338 -17.06 -15.47 -11.01
N ILE A 339 -16.84 -16.69 -10.50
CA ILE A 339 -15.49 -17.13 -10.20
C ILE A 339 -14.69 -17.23 -11.50
N ASN A 340 -13.67 -16.39 -11.61
CA ASN A 340 -12.75 -16.45 -12.73
C ASN A 340 -12.08 -17.84 -12.74
N SER A 341 -12.19 -18.59 -13.83
CA SER A 341 -11.57 -19.92 -13.99
C SER A 341 -10.05 -19.95 -13.75
N LYS A 342 -9.37 -18.80 -13.74
CA LYS A 342 -7.96 -18.63 -13.36
C LYS A 342 -7.72 -18.58 -11.84
N ASN A 343 -8.75 -18.38 -11.03
CA ASN A 343 -8.64 -18.29 -9.56
C ASN A 343 -8.96 -19.62 -8.87
N ILE A 344 -9.22 -20.68 -9.64
CA ILE A 344 -9.60 -22.00 -9.14
C ILE A 344 -8.58 -23.04 -9.56
N GLU A 345 -8.30 -23.98 -8.66
CA GLU A 345 -7.51 -25.18 -8.89
C GLU A 345 -8.37 -26.40 -8.52
N THR A 346 -8.33 -27.45 -9.33
CA THR A 346 -9.07 -28.70 -9.07
C THR A 346 -8.10 -29.80 -8.67
N TRP A 347 -8.45 -30.53 -7.61
CA TRP A 347 -7.67 -31.62 -7.05
C TRP A 347 -8.45 -32.92 -7.08
N LYS A 348 -7.83 -33.98 -7.59
CA LYS A 348 -8.33 -35.35 -7.52
C LYS A 348 -7.79 -36.02 -6.28
N CYS A 349 -8.66 -36.26 -5.31
CA CYS A 349 -8.30 -36.82 -4.02
C CYS A 349 -8.95 -38.19 -3.80
N TYR A 350 -8.25 -39.09 -3.11
CA TYR A 350 -8.84 -40.32 -2.59
C TYR A 350 -8.40 -40.55 -1.15
N TYR A 351 -9.25 -41.23 -0.37
CA TYR A 351 -8.96 -41.63 1.00
C TYR A 351 -9.39 -43.08 1.23
N LYS A 352 -8.41 -43.98 1.38
CA LYS A 352 -8.67 -45.38 1.75
C LYS A 352 -8.30 -45.66 3.21
N SER A 353 -7.20 -45.07 3.69
CA SER A 353 -6.77 -45.13 5.09
C SER A 353 -5.81 -43.97 5.41
N THR A 354 -5.41 -43.84 6.67
CA THR A 354 -4.42 -42.85 7.13
C THR A 354 -3.07 -42.94 6.42
N TYR A 355 -2.70 -44.15 5.95
CA TYR A 355 -1.46 -44.39 5.21
C TYR A 355 -1.66 -44.46 3.70
N ASN A 356 -2.91 -44.60 3.22
CA ASN A 356 -3.26 -44.75 1.81
C ASN A 356 -4.30 -43.71 1.42
N ASN A 357 -3.83 -42.48 1.21
CA ASN A 357 -4.60 -41.35 0.75
C ASN A 357 -3.67 -40.41 -0.04
N ALA A 358 -4.21 -39.78 -1.07
CA ALA A 358 -3.47 -38.79 -1.85
C ALA A 358 -4.42 -37.83 -2.57
N CYS A 359 -3.91 -36.65 -2.85
CA CYS A 359 -4.51 -35.60 -3.66
C CYS A 359 -3.54 -35.22 -4.77
N LYS A 360 -4.04 -35.10 -6.00
CA LYS A 360 -3.28 -34.69 -7.17
C LYS A 360 -3.95 -33.50 -7.84
N MET A 361 -3.18 -32.44 -8.07
CA MET A 361 -3.61 -31.26 -8.81
C MET A 361 -3.84 -31.61 -10.29
N ASP A 362 -4.96 -31.16 -10.86
CA ASP A 362 -5.26 -31.29 -12.29
C ASP A 362 -4.54 -30.21 -13.10
N LYS A 363 -3.84 -30.61 -14.18
CA LYS A 363 -3.03 -29.72 -15.04
C LYS A 363 -3.89 -28.72 -15.83
N ASN A 364 -5.19 -28.96 -15.97
CA ASN A 364 -6.10 -28.15 -16.79
C ASN A 364 -6.57 -26.84 -16.14
N SER A 365 -6.11 -26.52 -14.92
CA SER A 365 -6.30 -25.19 -14.35
C SER A 365 -5.42 -24.20 -15.14
N LYS A 366 -6.02 -23.11 -15.66
CA LYS A 366 -5.38 -22.13 -16.58
C LYS A 366 -4.29 -21.26 -15.92
N ASN A 367 -3.58 -21.80 -14.93
CA ASN A 367 -2.65 -21.12 -14.06
C ASN A 367 -1.22 -21.50 -14.40
N HIS A 368 -0.33 -20.52 -14.30
CA HIS A 368 1.08 -20.56 -14.73
C HIS A 368 2.00 -21.54 -13.96
N THR A 369 1.49 -22.63 -13.40
CA THR A 369 2.32 -23.67 -12.76
C THR A 369 2.65 -24.81 -13.73
N PRO A 370 3.91 -24.98 -14.16
CA PRO A 370 4.31 -26.06 -15.05
C PRO A 370 4.33 -27.47 -14.39
N GLU A 371 4.20 -27.57 -13.06
CA GLU A 371 4.42 -28.82 -12.32
C GLU A 371 3.17 -29.35 -11.60
N VAL A 372 2.92 -30.65 -11.72
CA VAL A 372 1.84 -31.37 -11.01
C VAL A 372 2.20 -31.50 -9.54
N LYS A 373 1.31 -31.07 -8.65
CA LYS A 373 1.45 -31.27 -7.21
C LYS A 373 0.73 -32.53 -6.77
N ILE A 374 1.40 -33.35 -5.97
CA ILE A 374 0.82 -34.54 -5.32
C ILE A 374 1.17 -34.45 -3.83
N THR A 375 0.18 -34.65 -2.97
CA THR A 375 0.30 -34.55 -1.52
C THR A 375 -0.67 -35.52 -0.85
N LYS A 376 -0.48 -35.85 0.43
CA LYS A 376 -1.47 -36.58 1.23
C LYS A 376 -2.73 -35.73 1.45
N PHE A 377 -3.86 -36.39 1.69
CA PHE A 377 -5.13 -35.73 1.92
C PHE A 377 -5.10 -34.77 3.12
N HIS A 378 -4.48 -35.16 4.23
CA HIS A 378 -4.37 -34.29 5.41
C HIS A 378 -3.54 -33.03 5.11
N ASN A 379 -2.44 -33.18 4.36
CA ASN A 379 -1.58 -32.06 3.99
C ASN A 379 -2.32 -31.11 3.04
N PHE A 380 -3.06 -31.65 2.06
CA PHE A 380 -3.97 -30.86 1.21
C PHE A 380 -5.00 -30.09 2.05
N PHE A 381 -5.65 -30.75 3.00
CA PHE A 381 -6.67 -30.15 3.86
C PHE A 381 -6.10 -29.04 4.75
N GLU A 382 -4.97 -29.29 5.42
CA GLU A 382 -4.29 -28.28 6.24
C GLU A 382 -3.80 -27.10 5.41
N MET A 383 -3.21 -27.39 4.26
CA MET A 383 -2.80 -26.39 3.28
C MET A 383 -4.00 -25.50 2.98
N TRP A 384 -5.14 -26.08 2.61
CA TRP A 384 -6.34 -25.34 2.26
C TRP A 384 -6.93 -24.52 3.42
N ILE A 385 -7.06 -25.11 4.61
CA ILE A 385 -7.57 -24.40 5.80
C ILE A 385 -6.69 -23.20 6.15
N VAL A 386 -5.36 -23.35 6.11
CA VAL A 386 -4.43 -22.26 6.42
C VAL A 386 -4.37 -21.22 5.31
N TYR A 387 -4.70 -21.58 4.07
CA TYR A 387 -4.79 -20.61 2.97
C TYR A 387 -6.11 -19.85 2.91
N LEU A 388 -7.22 -20.40 3.43
CA LEU A 388 -8.50 -19.68 3.51
C LEU A 388 -8.70 -18.86 4.78
N LEU A 389 -8.09 -19.26 5.91
CA LEU A 389 -8.13 -18.57 7.21
C LEU A 389 -6.81 -17.87 7.50
#